data_AF-A0A2W7BAC2-F1
#
_entry.id   AF-A0A2W7BAC2-F1
#
_cell.length_a   1.000
_cell.length_b   1.000
_cell.length_c   1.000
_cell.angle_alpha   90.00
_cell.angle_beta   90.00
_cell.angle_gamma   90.00
#
_symmetry.space_group_name_H-M   'P 1'
#
loop_
_entity.id
_entity.type
_entity.pdbx_description
1 polymer ?
#
loop_
_entity_poly.entity_id
_entity_poly.type
_entity_poly.pdbx_seq_one_letter_code
_entity_poly.pdbx_strand_id
1 'polypeptide(L)'
;MTDQKLLGVLLQDAHLISDFQIQIALIDQQAYGMYLGDVLVLHGWLQQETLDFFLHQWNYLQRSHEEFSLEDCLQSAGLLSEQQLHFIRQEQVRTHQNLRQIVLQQRWLKKQTLDFFEATIMQTKLVA
;
A
#
# COMPACT_ATOMS: atom_id res chain seq x y z
N MET A 1 -2.06 25.19 -2.77
CA MET A 1 -2.82 23.98 -3.13
C MET A 1 -1.92 22.82 -2.77
N THR A 2 -2.26 22.12 -1.70
CA THR A 2 -1.43 21.11 -1.04
C THR A 2 -1.22 19.90 -1.95
N ASP A 3 0.01 19.38 -1.96
CA ASP A 3 0.61 18.34 -2.82
C ASP A 3 -0.12 16.97 -2.78
N GLN A 4 -1.40 16.91 -3.17
CA GLN A 4 -2.11 15.64 -3.32
C GLN A 4 -1.71 14.97 -4.63
N LYS A 5 -0.81 14.00 -4.51
CA LYS A 5 -0.50 13.06 -5.58
C LYS A 5 -1.78 12.33 -6.02
N LEU A 6 -2.02 12.26 -7.33
CA LEU A 6 -3.19 11.56 -7.89
C LEU A 6 -3.16 10.08 -7.49
N LEU A 7 -4.32 9.51 -7.14
CA LEU A 7 -4.46 8.12 -6.67
C LEU A 7 -3.75 7.10 -7.57
N GLY A 8 -3.91 7.21 -8.89
CA GLY A 8 -3.28 6.31 -9.84
C GLY A 8 -1.74 6.31 -9.76
N VAL A 9 -1.13 7.49 -9.64
CA VAL A 9 0.34 7.63 -9.51
C VAL A 9 0.80 7.08 -8.17
N LEU A 10 0.01 7.26 -7.11
CA LEU A 10 0.34 6.77 -5.79
C LEU A 10 0.36 5.23 -5.73
N LEU A 11 -0.69 4.59 -6.26
CA LEU A 11 -0.80 3.14 -6.34
C LEU A 11 0.26 2.54 -7.27
N GLN A 12 0.63 3.26 -8.33
CA GLN A 12 1.71 2.90 -9.24
C GLN A 12 3.07 2.90 -8.54
N ASP A 13 3.41 3.98 -7.83
CA ASP A 13 4.66 4.10 -7.10
C ASP A 13 4.78 3.01 -6.03
N ALA A 14 3.65 2.65 -5.40
CA ALA A 14 3.56 1.52 -4.48
C ALA A 14 3.68 0.14 -5.16
N HIS A 15 3.76 0.09 -6.49
CA HIS A 15 3.81 -1.12 -7.32
C HIS A 15 2.60 -2.06 -7.14
N LEU A 16 1.47 -1.50 -6.72
CA LEU A 16 0.20 -2.20 -6.50
C LEU A 16 -0.60 -2.31 -7.79
N ILE A 17 -0.45 -1.35 -8.69
CA ILE A 17 -1.00 -1.37 -10.05
C ILE A 17 0.09 -1.03 -11.07
N SER A 18 -0.08 -1.49 -12.30
CA SER A 18 0.81 -1.22 -13.43
C SER A 18 0.30 -0.10 -14.32
N ASP A 19 1.18 0.49 -15.13
CA ASP A 19 0.82 1.46 -16.18
C ASP A 19 -0.31 0.94 -17.08
N PHE A 20 -0.21 -0.31 -17.49
CA PHE A 20 -1.21 -0.94 -18.35
C PHE A 20 -2.59 -0.98 -17.67
N GLN A 21 -2.64 -1.39 -16.39
CA GLN A 21 -3.89 -1.41 -15.64
C GLN A 21 -4.47 0.00 -15.46
N ILE A 22 -3.61 1.01 -15.23
CA ILE A 22 -4.05 2.42 -15.17
C ILE A 22 -4.66 2.85 -16.50
N GLN A 23 -3.99 2.57 -17.62
CA GLN A 23 -4.48 2.96 -18.94
C GLN A 23 -5.85 2.34 -19.25
N ILE A 24 -6.02 1.04 -19.00
CA ILE A 24 -7.32 0.38 -19.20
C ILE A 24 -8.37 0.96 -18.25
N ALA A 25 -8.04 1.14 -16.97
CA ALA A 25 -8.99 1.69 -16.00
C ALA A 25 -9.41 3.13 -16.32
N LEU A 26 -8.52 3.95 -16.90
CA LEU A 26 -8.84 5.29 -17.37
C LEU A 26 -9.82 5.28 -18.56
N ILE A 27 -9.66 4.35 -19.50
CA ILE A 27 -10.58 4.17 -20.62
C ILE A 27 -11.97 3.80 -20.10
N ASP A 28 -12.05 2.83 -19.19
CA ASP A 28 -13.33 2.39 -18.62
C ASP A 28 -13.99 3.47 -17.76
N GLN A 29 -13.21 4.22 -16.97
CA GLN A 29 -13.72 5.39 -16.25
C GLN A 29 -14.39 6.39 -17.19
N GLN A 30 -13.79 6.67 -18.35
CA GLN A 30 -14.37 7.60 -19.33
C GLN A 30 -15.63 7.02 -19.99
N ALA A 31 -15.62 5.73 -20.31
CA ALA A 31 -16.74 5.06 -20.97
C ALA A 31 -17.98 4.96 -20.07
N TYR A 32 -17.78 4.73 -18.77
CA TYR A 32 -18.86 4.42 -17.82
C TYR A 32 -19.09 5.49 -16.75
N GLY A 33 -18.27 6.54 -16.68
CA GLY A 33 -18.40 7.62 -15.70
C GLY A 33 -18.11 7.20 -14.26
N MET A 34 -17.27 6.18 -14.05
CA MET A 34 -16.92 5.63 -12.73
C MET A 34 -15.63 6.25 -12.17
N TYR A 35 -15.41 6.21 -10.87
CA TYR A 35 -14.12 6.61 -10.30
C TYR A 35 -13.01 5.60 -10.63
N LEU A 36 -11.78 6.08 -10.87
CA LEU A 36 -10.63 5.22 -11.18
C LEU A 36 -10.45 4.07 -10.17
N GLY A 37 -10.59 4.36 -8.88
CA GLY A 37 -10.46 3.36 -7.82
C GLY A 37 -11.49 2.23 -7.95
N ASP A 38 -12.75 2.58 -8.16
CA ASP A 38 -13.84 1.61 -8.31
C ASP A 38 -13.63 0.72 -9.53
N VAL A 39 -13.11 1.28 -10.64
CA VAL A 39 -12.76 0.51 -11.83
C VAL A 39 -11.65 -0.50 -11.53
N LEU A 40 -10.60 -0.10 -10.80
CA LEU A 40 -9.51 -1.00 -10.41
C LEU A 40 -10.00 -2.15 -9.52
N VAL A 41 -10.96 -1.87 -8.61
CA VAL A 41 -11.59 -2.88 -7.76
C VAL A 41 -12.50 -3.80 -8.57
N LEU A 42 -13.30 -3.26 -9.48
CA LEU A 42 -14.20 -4.02 -10.35
C LEU A 42 -13.44 -5.04 -11.22
N HIS A 43 -12.25 -4.68 -11.72
CA HIS A 43 -11.36 -5.59 -12.46
C HIS A 43 -10.63 -6.59 -11.57
N GLY A 44 -10.73 -6.47 -10.24
CA GLY A 44 -10.00 -7.30 -9.28
C GLY A 44 -8.49 -7.01 -9.24
N TRP A 45 -8.03 -5.87 -9.78
CA TRP A 45 -6.63 -5.48 -9.75
C TRP A 45 -6.21 -4.81 -8.45
N LEU A 46 -7.19 -4.30 -7.70
CA LEU A 46 -7.00 -3.66 -6.40
C LEU A 46 -8.05 -4.21 -5.44
N GLN A 47 -7.68 -4.45 -4.19
CA GLN A 47 -8.65 -4.77 -3.15
C GLN A 47 -9.32 -3.50 -2.64
N GLN A 48 -10.58 -3.60 -2.22
CA GLN A 48 -11.34 -2.45 -1.70
C GLN A 48 -10.64 -1.86 -0.46
N GLU A 49 -10.13 -2.71 0.42
CA GLU A 49 -9.41 -2.31 1.63
C GLU A 49 -8.15 -1.48 1.29
N THR A 50 -7.43 -1.87 0.23
CA THR A 50 -6.27 -1.11 -0.26
C THR A 50 -6.71 0.24 -0.81
N LEU A 51 -7.79 0.29 -1.60
CA LEU A 51 -8.34 1.54 -2.10
C LEU A 51 -8.72 2.49 -0.94
N ASP A 52 -9.45 1.97 0.04
CA ASP A 52 -9.93 2.73 1.18
C ASP A 52 -8.79 3.30 2.01
N PHE A 53 -7.70 2.54 2.20
CA PHE A 53 -6.49 3.01 2.85
C PHE A 53 -5.86 4.21 2.14
N PHE A 54 -5.69 4.14 0.81
CA PHE A 54 -5.08 5.25 0.06
C PHE A 54 -5.97 6.49 -0.01
N LEU A 55 -7.29 6.33 0.01
CA LEU A 55 -8.23 7.46 0.03
C LEU A 55 -8.30 8.14 1.39
N HIS A 56 -8.33 7.37 2.49
CA HIS A 56 -8.72 7.89 3.80
C HIS A 56 -7.55 7.97 4.81
N GLN A 57 -6.61 7.02 4.77
CA GLN A 57 -5.57 6.88 5.79
C GLN A 57 -4.20 7.38 5.33
N TRP A 58 -3.89 7.27 4.04
CA TRP A 58 -2.58 7.66 3.51
C TRP A 58 -2.19 9.10 3.81
N ASN A 59 -3.13 10.04 3.63
CA ASN A 59 -2.89 11.45 3.92
C ASN A 59 -2.66 11.72 5.41
N TYR A 60 -3.23 10.90 6.30
CA TYR A 60 -3.00 10.98 7.73
C TYR A 60 -1.57 10.54 8.05
N LEU A 61 -1.16 9.38 7.53
CA LEU A 61 0.21 8.84 7.63
C LEU A 61 1.31 9.83 7.24
N GLN A 62 1.07 10.66 6.22
CA GLN A 62 2.04 11.66 5.76
C GLN A 62 2.10 12.92 6.63
N ARG A 63 1.05 13.22 7.40
CA ARG A 63 0.89 14.49 8.14
C ARG A 63 0.94 14.32 9.65
N SER A 64 0.68 13.12 10.15
CA SER A 64 0.71 12.82 11.58
C SER A 64 2.14 12.62 12.05
N HIS A 65 2.46 13.12 13.23
CA HIS A 65 3.70 12.76 13.94
C HIS A 65 3.56 11.45 14.75
N GLU A 66 2.45 10.72 14.59
CA GLU A 66 2.27 9.41 15.21
C GLU A 66 3.20 8.38 14.57
N GLU A 67 3.82 7.56 15.43
CA GLU A 67 4.69 6.48 15.01
C GLU A 67 3.87 5.29 14.48
N PHE A 68 3.48 5.35 13.22
CA PHE A 68 2.97 4.16 12.53
C PHE A 68 4.09 3.18 12.25
N SER A 69 3.90 1.92 12.63
CA SER A 69 4.81 0.85 12.24
C SER A 69 4.54 0.42 10.79
N LEU A 70 5.53 -0.25 10.18
CA LEU A 70 5.36 -0.86 8.86
C LEU A 70 4.27 -1.94 8.89
N GLU A 71 4.12 -2.66 10.02
CA GLU A 71 3.08 -3.67 10.21
C GLU A 71 1.69 -3.05 10.14
N ASP A 72 1.46 -1.98 10.89
CA ASP A 72 0.15 -1.29 10.93
C ASP A 72 -0.25 -0.77 9.55
N CYS A 73 0.72 -0.20 8.80
CA CYS A 73 0.46 0.32 7.46
C CYS A 73 0.09 -0.79 6.48
N LEU A 74 0.88 -1.87 6.43
CA LEU A 74 0.64 -2.98 5.51
C LEU A 74 -0.65 -3.72 5.85
N GLN A 75 -0.99 -3.82 7.14
CA GLN A 75 -2.25 -4.38 7.59
C GLN A 75 -3.44 -3.51 7.19
N SER A 76 -3.37 -2.22 7.49
CA SER A 76 -4.46 -1.27 7.23
C SER A 76 -4.72 -1.11 5.73
N ALA A 77 -3.68 -1.27 4.90
CA ALA A 77 -3.78 -1.31 3.45
C ALA A 77 -4.29 -2.65 2.89
N GLY A 78 -4.58 -3.64 3.74
CA GLY A 78 -4.99 -4.99 3.31
C GLY A 78 -3.89 -5.79 2.62
N LEU A 79 -2.64 -5.35 2.69
CA LEU A 79 -1.50 -5.99 2.03
C LEU A 79 -0.94 -7.16 2.83
N LEU A 80 -1.19 -7.18 4.14
CA LEU A 80 -0.93 -8.31 5.02
C LEU A 80 -2.15 -8.57 5.90
N SER A 81 -2.58 -9.83 5.95
CA SER A 81 -3.63 -10.28 6.86
C SER A 81 -3.10 -10.51 8.29
N GLU A 82 -4.00 -10.53 9.27
CA GLU A 82 -3.67 -10.92 10.65
C GLU A 82 -3.00 -12.30 10.74
N GLN A 83 -3.40 -13.24 9.89
CA GLN A 83 -2.79 -14.57 9.82
C GLN A 83 -1.34 -14.49 9.34
N GLN A 84 -1.06 -13.67 8.32
CA GLN A 84 0.30 -13.43 7.84
C GLN A 84 1.17 -12.71 8.89
N LEU A 85 0.61 -11.74 9.61
CA LEU A 85 1.30 -11.05 10.71
C LEU A 85 1.58 -12.01 11.88
N HIS A 86 0.65 -12.89 12.21
CA HIS A 86 0.87 -13.93 13.21
C HIS A 86 2.04 -14.86 12.81
N PHE A 87 2.06 -15.30 11.55
CA PHE A 87 3.18 -16.09 11.01
C PHE A 87 4.51 -15.32 11.08
N ILE A 88 4.53 -14.06 10.67
CA ILE A 88 5.73 -13.21 10.73
C ILE A 88 6.25 -13.16 12.17
N ARG A 89 5.39 -12.86 13.15
CA ARG A 89 5.78 -12.78 14.57
C ARG A 89 6.40 -14.08 15.09
N GLN A 90 5.83 -15.23 14.72
CA GLN A 90 6.40 -16.53 15.08
C GLN A 90 7.78 -16.76 14.44
N GLU A 91 7.92 -16.43 13.16
CA GLU A 91 9.18 -16.58 12.44
C GLU A 91 10.27 -15.64 12.94
N GLN A 92 9.93 -14.39 13.31
CA GLN A 92 10.87 -13.43 13.89
C GLN A 92 11.51 -13.96 15.17
N VAL A 93 10.73 -14.60 16.05
CA VAL A 93 11.24 -15.20 17.29
C VAL A 93 12.17 -16.38 16.99
N ARG A 94 11.83 -17.21 15.99
CA ARG A 94 12.57 -18.43 15.67
C ARG A 94 13.88 -18.16 14.92
N THR A 95 13.88 -17.17 14.05
CA THR A 95 14.94 -16.96 13.05
C THR A 95 15.71 -15.66 13.23
N HIS A 96 15.23 -14.75 14.09
CA HIS A 96 15.72 -13.38 14.24
C HIS A 96 15.68 -12.54 12.95
N GLN A 97 14.93 -12.98 11.94
CA GLN A 97 14.70 -12.20 10.73
C GLN A 97 13.72 -11.07 11.00
N ASN A 98 13.79 -10.00 10.22
CA ASN A 98 12.80 -8.92 10.28
C ASN A 98 11.61 -9.18 9.33
N LEU A 99 10.52 -8.43 9.50
CA LEU A 99 9.31 -8.53 8.67
C LEU A 99 9.65 -8.51 7.18
N ARG A 100 10.49 -7.56 6.75
CA ARG A 100 10.87 -7.38 5.35
C ARG A 100 11.49 -8.64 4.77
N GLN A 101 12.43 -9.26 5.47
CA GLN A 101 13.07 -10.49 5.04
C GLN A 101 12.05 -11.62 4.89
N ILE A 102 11.16 -11.79 5.87
CA ILE A 102 10.15 -12.85 5.87
C ILE A 102 9.15 -12.64 4.72
N VAL A 103 8.60 -11.43 4.56
CA VAL A 103 7.63 -11.09 3.51
C VAL A 103 8.20 -11.34 2.11
N LEU A 104 9.46 -10.96 1.88
CA LEU A 104 10.15 -11.20 0.60
C LEU A 104 10.42 -12.68 0.34
N GLN A 105 10.83 -13.43 1.36
CA GLN A 105 11.06 -14.87 1.25
C GLN A 105 9.77 -15.64 0.93
N GLN A 106 8.67 -15.27 1.60
CA GLN A 106 7.35 -15.85 1.34
C GLN A 106 6.70 -15.34 0.04
N ARG A 107 7.32 -14.35 -0.62
CA ARG A 107 6.82 -13.71 -1.85
C ARG A 107 5.42 -13.10 -1.71
N TRP A 108 5.06 -12.68 -0.50
CA TRP A 108 3.76 -12.06 -0.25
C TRP A 108 3.67 -10.66 -0.84
N LEU A 109 4.75 -9.88 -0.78
CA LEU A 109 4.84 -8.55 -1.36
C LEU A 109 6.13 -8.38 -2.15
N LYS A 110 6.09 -7.48 -3.14
CA LYS A 110 7.27 -7.05 -3.90
C LYS A 110 8.17 -6.18 -3.03
N LYS A 111 9.47 -6.22 -3.30
CA LYS A 111 10.47 -5.34 -2.66
C LYS A 111 10.11 -3.87 -2.81
N GLN A 112 9.66 -3.48 -4.00
CA GLN A 112 9.33 -2.10 -4.32
C GLN A 112 8.13 -1.58 -3.52
N THR A 113 7.14 -2.44 -3.24
CA THR A 113 6.03 -2.09 -2.37
C THR A 113 6.52 -1.83 -0.95
N LEU A 114 7.38 -2.71 -0.41
CA LEU A 114 7.97 -2.49 0.92
C LEU A 114 8.82 -1.21 0.95
N ASP A 115 9.66 -0.99 -0.07
CA ASP A 115 10.49 0.21 -0.20
C ASP A 115 9.64 1.49 -0.18
N PHE A 116 8.48 1.49 -0.84
CA PHE A 116 7.57 2.62 -0.88
C PHE A 116 6.99 2.97 0.51
N PHE A 117 6.48 1.97 1.25
CA PHE A 117 5.93 2.19 2.59
C PHE A 117 7.01 2.60 3.60
N GLU A 118 8.17 1.93 3.58
CA GLU A 118 9.30 2.27 4.45
C GLU A 118 9.81 3.69 4.19
N ALA A 119 9.98 4.08 2.93
CA ALA A 119 10.39 5.44 2.58
C ALA A 119 9.38 6.49 3.05
N THR A 120 8.09 6.18 3.00
CA THR A 120 7.03 7.08 3.46
C THR A 120 7.09 7.27 4.98
N ILE A 121 7.18 6.17 5.74
CA ILE A 121 7.27 6.21 7.21
C ILE A 121 8.54 6.98 7.66
N MET A 122 9.67 6.77 6.98
CA MET A 122 10.92 7.48 7.29
C MET A 122 10.83 8.98 7.04
N GLN A 123 10.17 9.40 5.95
CA GLN A 123 9.96 10.83 5.65
C GLN A 123 9.12 11.52 6.73
N THR A 124 8.09 10.84 7.25
CA THR A 124 7.27 11.39 8.35
C THR A 124 8.09 11.66 9.61
N LYS A 125 9.12 10.85 9.90
CA LYS A 125 10.00 11.02 11.07
C LYS A 125 11.02 12.16 10.94
N LEU A 126 11.37 12.58 9.72
CA LEU A 126 12.38 13.63 9.48
C LEU A 126 11.83 15.05 9.55
N VAL A 127 10.51 15.22 9.49
CA VAL A 127 9.81 16.52 9.55
C VAL A 127 9.19 16.77 10.94
N ALA A 128 9.42 15.85 11.90
CA ALA A 128 9.05 15.94 13.31
C ALA A 128 10.20 16.54 14.14
#